data_AF-V5U2X3-F1
#
_entry.id   AF-V5U2X3-F1
#
_cell.length_a   1.000
_cell.length_b   1.000
_cell.length_c   1.000
_cell.angle_alpha   90.00
_cell.angle_beta   90.00
_cell.angle_gamma   90.00
#
_symmetry.space_group_name_H-M   'P 1'
#
loop_
_entity.id
_entity.type
_entity.pdbx_description
1 polymer ?
#
loop_
_entity_poly.entity_id
_entity_poly.type
_entity_poly.pdbx_seq_one_letter_code
_entity_poly.pdbx_strand_id
1 'polypeptide(L)'
;MQLYVGLSLYGVSTAMFVRADLGTDPWNVFHVGLARLLSLNLGAVIIGVGVLVLLLWVPLRQKPGLGTISNVIMIGLAADAALAVLPAPSSLALRGVLLVAAVVLNALATGMYIGAGFGAGPRDGLMTGINARTGWSVRSVRTAIEITVLLAGWAMGGTLGIGTVVYALAIGPLIQLCLPWFQVRRVKPVTPAVAVAEKG
;
A
#
# COMPACT_ATOMS: atom_id res chain seq x y z
N MET A 1 11.18 -2.08 -14.16
CA MET A 1 9.88 -1.70 -14.78
C MET A 1 8.70 -2.17 -13.94
N GLN A 2 8.63 -3.44 -13.54
CA GLN A 2 7.51 -4.01 -12.75
C GLN A 2 7.13 -3.19 -11.50
N LEU A 3 8.10 -2.72 -10.72
CA LEU A 3 7.88 -1.85 -9.56
C LEU A 3 7.04 -0.63 -9.93
N TYR A 4 7.52 0.19 -10.88
CA TYR A 4 6.87 1.45 -11.24
C TYR A 4 5.50 1.27 -11.89
N VAL A 5 5.31 0.19 -12.65
CA VAL A 5 3.97 -0.18 -13.17
C VAL A 5 3.04 -0.49 -12.02
N GLY A 6 3.46 -1.35 -11.08
CA GLY A 6 2.67 -1.68 -9.88
C GLY A 6 2.32 -0.44 -9.06
N LEU A 7 3.28 0.46 -8.80
CA LEU A 7 3.02 1.69 -8.06
C LEU A 7 2.06 2.65 -8.78
N SER A 8 2.16 2.75 -10.11
CA SER A 8 1.26 3.59 -10.90
C SER A 8 -0.17 3.04 -10.88
N LEU A 9 -0.33 1.72 -11.07
CA LEU A 9 -1.64 1.06 -10.98
C LEU A 9 -2.24 1.14 -9.57
N TYR A 10 -1.40 1.15 -8.53
CA TYR A 10 -1.85 1.37 -7.16
C TYR A 10 -2.46 2.77 -7.02
N GLY A 11 -1.77 3.82 -7.48
CA GLY A 11 -2.32 5.18 -7.49
C GLY A 11 -3.63 5.30 -8.29
N VAL A 12 -3.70 4.66 -9.46
CA VAL A 12 -4.95 4.58 -10.25
C VAL A 12 -6.07 3.92 -9.44
N SER A 13 -5.80 2.80 -8.77
CA SER A 13 -6.80 2.14 -7.92
C SER A 13 -7.27 3.03 -6.76
N THR A 14 -6.37 3.84 -6.17
CA THR A 14 -6.73 4.84 -5.16
C THR A 14 -7.71 5.86 -5.74
N ALA A 15 -7.45 6.40 -6.93
CA ALA A 15 -8.37 7.32 -7.60
C ALA A 15 -9.74 6.66 -7.87
N MET A 16 -9.74 5.39 -8.29
CA MET A 16 -10.99 4.64 -8.52
C MET A 16 -11.80 4.46 -7.23
N PHE A 17 -11.16 4.14 -6.10
CA PHE A 17 -11.86 4.08 -4.81
C PHE A 17 -12.50 5.42 -4.44
N VAL A 18 -11.77 6.52 -4.61
CA VAL A 18 -12.26 7.86 -4.30
C VAL A 18 -13.42 8.24 -5.20
N ARG A 19 -13.36 7.94 -6.51
CA ARG A 19 -14.45 8.19 -7.45
C ARG A 19 -15.65 7.27 -7.23
N ALA A 20 -15.44 6.03 -6.78
CA ALA A 20 -16.51 5.14 -6.40
C ALA A 20 -17.25 5.66 -5.17
N ASP A 21 -16.56 6.31 -4.22
CA ASP A 21 -17.13 6.94 -3.02
C ASP A 21 -18.04 5.98 -2.22
N LEU A 22 -17.74 4.67 -2.25
CA LEU A 22 -18.48 3.64 -1.49
C LEU A 22 -17.69 3.14 -0.28
N GLY A 23 -16.58 3.80 0.05
CA GLY A 23 -15.56 3.36 1.00
C GLY A 23 -14.29 2.89 0.31
N THR A 24 -13.19 2.86 1.06
CA THR A 24 -11.84 2.50 0.59
C THR A 24 -11.04 1.82 1.71
N ASP A 25 -9.79 1.46 1.45
CA ASP A 25 -8.91 0.87 2.45
C ASP A 25 -8.61 1.83 3.61
N PRO A 26 -8.29 1.31 4.82
CA PRO A 26 -8.09 2.11 6.03
C PRO A 26 -7.22 3.36 5.87
N TRP A 27 -6.13 3.25 5.10
CA TRP A 27 -5.22 4.36 4.92
C TRP A 27 -5.74 5.39 3.92
N ASN A 28 -6.46 4.98 2.89
CA ASN A 28 -7.11 5.94 2.01
C ASN A 28 -8.28 6.65 2.72
N VAL A 29 -8.97 5.99 3.66
CA VAL A 29 -9.93 6.69 4.55
C VAL A 29 -9.22 7.79 5.32
N PHE A 30 -8.05 7.49 5.89
CA PHE A 30 -7.18 8.48 6.54
C PHE A 30 -6.73 9.60 5.62
N HIS A 31 -6.19 9.28 4.44
CA HIS A 31 -5.69 10.28 3.49
C HIS A 31 -6.81 11.18 2.98
N VAL A 32 -7.98 10.64 2.66
CA VAL A 32 -9.14 11.41 2.21
C VAL A 32 -9.62 12.35 3.33
N GLY A 33 -9.73 11.84 4.57
CA GLY A 33 -10.11 12.67 5.72
C GLY A 33 -9.11 13.81 5.95
N LEU A 34 -7.81 13.50 5.93
CA LEU A 34 -6.76 14.50 6.11
C LEU A 34 -6.68 15.51 4.96
N ALA A 35 -6.89 15.07 3.71
CA ALA A 35 -6.96 15.94 2.54
C ALA A 35 -8.13 16.93 2.64
N ARG A 36 -9.30 16.46 3.11
CA ARG A 36 -10.45 17.33 3.39
C ARG A 36 -10.15 18.33 4.51
N LEU A 37 -9.57 17.87 5.62
CA LEU A 37 -9.25 18.71 6.77
C LEU A 37 -8.23 19.80 6.44
N LEU A 38 -7.20 19.48 5.67
CA LEU A 38 -6.12 20.41 5.32
C LEU A 38 -6.37 21.18 4.02
N SER A 39 -7.46 20.89 3.30
CA SER A 39 -7.73 21.43 1.95
C SER A 39 -6.57 21.21 0.97
N LEU A 40 -5.97 20.02 1.02
CA LEU A 40 -4.84 19.63 0.17
C LEU A 40 -5.27 18.58 -0.87
N ASN A 41 -4.50 18.49 -1.96
CA ASN A 41 -4.65 17.41 -2.92
C ASN A 41 -4.34 16.05 -2.28
N LEU A 42 -5.06 15.01 -2.71
CA LEU A 42 -4.94 13.67 -2.13
C LEU A 42 -3.52 13.11 -2.31
N GLY A 43 -2.92 13.24 -3.48
CA GLY A 43 -1.58 12.77 -3.76
C GLY A 43 -0.53 13.45 -2.87
N ALA A 44 -0.67 14.76 -2.64
CA ALA A 44 0.20 15.50 -1.72
C ALA A 44 0.10 14.96 -0.28
N VAL A 45 -1.12 14.64 0.18
CA VAL A 45 -1.33 14.03 1.50
C VAL A 45 -0.75 12.62 1.57
N ILE A 46 -0.93 11.79 0.54
CA ILE A 46 -0.33 10.44 0.48
C ILE A 46 1.19 10.53 0.61
N ILE A 47 1.82 11.45 -0.11
CA ILE A 47 3.28 11.68 -0.06
C ILE A 47 3.68 12.16 1.33
N GLY A 48 3.01 13.18 1.86
CA GLY A 48 3.33 13.77 3.18
C GLY A 48 3.21 12.76 4.32
N VAL A 49 2.13 11.98 4.34
CA VAL A 49 1.94 10.90 5.32
C VAL A 49 2.98 9.80 5.12
N GLY A 50 3.31 9.46 3.88
CA GLY A 50 4.39 8.51 3.58
C GLY A 50 5.74 8.97 4.14
N VAL A 51 6.09 10.25 3.97
CA VAL A 51 7.30 10.84 4.57
C VAL A 51 7.23 10.79 6.10
N LEU A 52 6.10 11.13 6.71
CA LEU A 52 5.92 11.05 8.16
C LEU A 52 6.13 9.62 8.67
N VAL A 53 5.57 8.62 7.99
CA VAL A 53 5.78 7.21 8.33
C VAL A 53 7.24 6.81 8.20
N LEU A 54 7.94 7.30 7.17
CA LEU A 54 9.38 7.08 7.03
C LEU A 54 10.20 7.72 8.17
N LEU A 55 9.78 8.89 8.68
CA LEU A 55 10.40 9.50 9.86
C LEU A 55 10.21 8.63 11.12
N LEU A 56 9.06 7.96 11.25
CA LEU A 56 8.84 6.99 12.32
C LEU A 56 9.77 5.76 12.23
N TRP A 57 10.47 5.54 11.11
CA TRP A 57 11.46 4.47 11.02
C TRP A 57 12.79 4.82 11.70
N VAL A 58 13.09 6.10 11.94
CA VAL A 58 14.31 6.54 12.64
C VAL A 58 14.45 5.87 14.01
N PRO A 59 13.46 5.91 14.92
CA PRO A 59 13.54 5.19 16.19
C PRO A 59 13.57 3.66 15.99
N LEU A 60 12.97 3.14 14.91
CA LEU A 60 12.97 1.72 14.58
C LEU A 60 14.31 1.23 14.04
N ARG A 61 15.22 2.14 13.63
CA ARG A 61 16.53 1.85 13.00
C ARG A 61 16.39 1.05 11.69
N GLN A 62 15.30 1.28 10.96
CA GLN A 62 15.13 0.73 9.61
C GLN A 62 15.60 1.73 8.55
N LYS A 63 16.26 1.23 7.50
CA LYS A 63 16.70 2.06 6.38
C LYS A 63 15.71 1.94 5.22
N PRO A 64 15.11 3.03 4.73
CA PRO A 64 14.23 2.98 3.56
C PRO A 64 15.02 2.55 2.32
N GLY A 65 14.46 1.61 1.57
CA GLY A 65 14.99 1.20 0.27
C GLY A 65 14.44 2.07 -0.87
N LEU A 66 15.00 1.89 -2.07
CA LEU A 66 14.51 2.57 -3.28
C LEU A 66 13.03 2.27 -3.54
N GLY A 67 12.58 1.03 -3.29
CA GLY A 67 11.17 0.65 -3.42
C GLY A 67 10.26 1.43 -2.48
N THR A 68 10.70 1.67 -1.25
CA THR A 68 9.95 2.40 -0.23
C THR A 68 9.79 3.87 -0.58
N ILE A 69 10.87 4.54 -0.99
CA ILE A 69 10.83 5.95 -1.41
C ILE A 69 10.00 6.10 -2.69
N SER A 70 10.20 5.21 -3.66
CA SER A 70 9.42 5.19 -4.90
C SER A 70 7.93 5.01 -4.63
N ASN A 71 7.57 4.14 -3.67
CA ASN A 71 6.19 3.89 -3.29
C ASN A 71 5.49 5.16 -2.79
N VAL A 72 6.13 5.89 -1.88
CA VAL A 72 5.59 7.16 -1.35
C VAL A 72 5.30 8.15 -2.47
N ILE A 73 6.28 8.38 -3.35
CA ILE A 73 6.20 9.41 -4.38
C ILE A 73 5.25 8.99 -5.51
N MET A 74 5.45 7.80 -6.08
CA MET A 74 4.74 7.37 -7.29
C MET A 74 3.24 7.15 -7.03
N ILE A 75 2.86 6.61 -5.87
CA ILE A 75 1.45 6.36 -5.57
C ILE A 75 0.69 7.69 -5.48
N GLY A 76 1.25 8.68 -4.77
CA GLY A 76 0.61 9.99 -4.64
C GLY A 76 0.47 10.70 -5.99
N LEU A 77 1.54 10.75 -6.79
CA LEU A 77 1.52 11.36 -8.11
C LEU A 77 0.53 10.66 -9.06
N ALA A 78 0.54 9.32 -9.08
CA ALA A 78 -0.37 8.55 -9.93
C ALA A 78 -1.83 8.68 -9.49
N ALA A 79 -2.11 8.82 -8.19
CA ALA A 79 -3.45 9.05 -7.68
C ALA A 79 -4.00 10.41 -8.13
N ASP A 80 -3.24 11.50 -8.02
CA ASP A 80 -3.67 12.82 -8.50
C ASP A 80 -3.82 12.84 -10.03
N ALA A 81 -2.88 12.24 -10.76
CA ALA A 81 -2.97 12.15 -12.22
C ALA A 81 -4.21 11.36 -12.68
N ALA A 82 -4.50 10.23 -12.03
CA ALA A 82 -5.69 9.43 -12.32
C ALA A 82 -6.97 10.18 -11.92
N LEU A 83 -6.99 10.87 -10.77
CA LEU A 83 -8.12 11.70 -10.37
C LEU A 83 -8.36 12.86 -11.35
N ALA A 84 -7.34 13.42 -11.99
CA ALA A 84 -7.52 14.49 -12.96
C ALA A 84 -8.31 14.05 -14.21
N VAL A 85 -8.22 12.77 -14.58
CA VAL A 85 -8.82 12.24 -15.83
C VAL A 85 -10.01 11.32 -15.60
N LEU A 86 -10.12 10.66 -14.46
CA LEU A 86 -11.17 9.69 -14.17
C LEU A 86 -12.45 10.40 -13.70
N PRO A 87 -13.55 10.45 -14.47
CA PRO A 87 -14.78 11.11 -14.03
C PRO A 87 -15.47 10.38 -12.88
N ALA A 88 -16.33 11.08 -12.13
CA ALA A 88 -17.12 10.48 -11.07
C ALA A 88 -18.37 9.84 -11.69
N PRO A 89 -18.62 8.53 -11.46
CA PRO A 89 -19.84 7.89 -11.95
C PRO A 89 -21.06 8.41 -11.19
N SER A 90 -22.14 8.69 -11.94
CA SER A 90 -23.40 9.18 -11.37
C SER A 90 -24.29 8.08 -10.79
N SER A 91 -24.24 6.86 -11.36
CA SER A 91 -25.09 5.75 -10.93
C SER A 91 -24.42 4.87 -9.88
N LEU A 92 -25.22 4.37 -8.93
CA LEU A 92 -24.74 3.45 -7.90
C LEU A 92 -24.17 2.16 -8.49
N ALA A 93 -24.78 1.64 -9.56
CA ALA A 93 -24.29 0.46 -10.26
C ALA A 93 -22.87 0.66 -10.81
N LEU A 94 -22.60 1.79 -11.47
CA LEU A 94 -21.26 2.09 -11.98
C LEU A 94 -20.26 2.31 -10.84
N ARG A 95 -20.67 2.96 -9.75
CA ARG A 95 -19.83 3.09 -8.54
C ARG A 95 -19.48 1.71 -7.95
N GLY A 96 -20.42 0.77 -7.94
CA GLY A 96 -20.21 -0.61 -7.49
C GLY A 96 -19.22 -1.37 -8.39
N VAL A 97 -19.38 -1.29 -9.71
CA VAL A 97 -18.43 -1.88 -10.67
C VAL A 97 -17.04 -1.27 -10.49
N LEU A 98 -16.96 0.06 -10.36
CA LEU A 98 -15.70 0.77 -10.18
C LEU A 98 -15.00 0.37 -8.88
N LEU A 99 -15.75 0.20 -7.79
CA LEU A 99 -15.24 -0.30 -6.52
C LEU A 99 -14.64 -1.71 -6.66
N VAL A 100 -15.36 -2.65 -7.27
CA VAL A 100 -14.85 -4.02 -7.48
C VAL A 100 -13.59 -4.01 -8.34
N ALA A 101 -13.60 -3.24 -9.43
CA ALA A 101 -12.43 -3.07 -10.28
C ALA A 101 -11.25 -2.44 -9.51
N ALA A 102 -11.50 -1.47 -8.63
CA ALA A 102 -10.48 -0.85 -7.80
C ALA A 102 -9.83 -1.87 -6.85
N VAL A 103 -10.62 -2.74 -6.20
CA VAL A 103 -10.10 -3.79 -5.30
C VAL A 103 -9.22 -4.79 -6.06
N VAL A 104 -9.67 -5.26 -7.22
CA VAL A 104 -8.90 -6.21 -8.05
C VAL A 104 -7.61 -5.56 -8.56
N LEU A 105 -7.71 -4.33 -9.09
CA LEU A 105 -6.55 -3.61 -9.58
C LEU A 105 -5.55 -3.32 -8.46
N ASN A 106 -6.04 -2.97 -7.27
CA ASN A 106 -5.19 -2.73 -6.10
C ASN A 106 -4.43 -4.00 -5.67
N ALA A 107 -5.09 -5.17 -5.70
CA ALA A 107 -4.43 -6.44 -5.40
C ALA A 107 -3.35 -6.81 -6.43
N LEU A 108 -3.64 -6.64 -7.73
CA LEU A 108 -2.69 -6.84 -8.82
C LEU A 108 -1.48 -5.90 -8.69
N ALA A 109 -1.73 -4.61 -8.51
CA ALA A 109 -0.72 -3.57 -8.30
C ALA A 109 0.17 -3.89 -7.10
N THR A 110 -0.44 -4.36 -6.01
CA THR A 110 0.25 -4.79 -4.80
C THR A 110 1.15 -5.99 -5.05
N GLY A 111 0.64 -7.01 -5.74
CA GLY A 111 1.43 -8.16 -6.17
C GLY A 111 2.63 -7.75 -7.05
N MET A 112 2.43 -6.82 -8.00
CA MET A 112 3.50 -6.33 -8.87
C MET A 112 4.60 -5.60 -8.11
N TYR A 113 4.26 -4.63 -7.25
CA TYR A 113 5.28 -3.84 -6.56
C TYR A 113 6.02 -4.66 -5.50
N ILE A 114 5.30 -5.51 -4.74
CA ILE A 114 5.92 -6.40 -3.75
C ILE A 114 6.78 -7.45 -4.45
N GLY A 115 6.25 -8.09 -5.50
CA GLY A 115 6.92 -9.13 -6.26
C GLY A 115 8.21 -8.67 -6.95
N ALA A 116 8.35 -7.36 -7.20
CA ALA A 116 9.56 -6.77 -7.77
C ALA A 116 10.78 -6.87 -6.83
N GLY A 117 10.58 -7.10 -5.53
CA GLY A 117 11.65 -7.41 -4.59
C GLY A 117 12.50 -6.21 -4.14
N PHE A 118 12.08 -4.98 -4.41
CA PHE A 118 12.77 -3.72 -4.06
C PHE A 118 12.53 -3.23 -2.62
N GLY A 119 11.93 -4.08 -1.78
CA GLY A 119 11.54 -3.75 -0.41
C GLY A 119 10.07 -3.35 -0.30
N ALA A 120 9.57 -3.38 0.93
CA ALA A 120 8.17 -3.12 1.24
C ALA A 120 7.88 -1.60 1.33
N GLY A 121 6.59 -1.25 1.32
CA GLY A 121 6.16 0.15 1.43
C GLY A 121 6.43 0.73 2.83
N PRO A 122 6.28 2.06 3.02
CA PRO A 122 6.47 2.74 4.31
C PRO A 122 5.60 2.13 5.42
N ARG A 123 4.36 1.75 5.08
CA ARG A 123 3.40 1.10 5.96
C ARG A 123 3.88 -0.29 6.40
N ASP A 124 4.39 -1.07 5.46
CA ASP A 124 4.87 -2.43 5.72
C ASP A 124 6.12 -2.45 6.60
N GLY A 125 7.06 -1.54 6.36
CA GLY A 125 8.23 -1.41 7.23
C GLY A 125 7.86 -0.89 8.63
N LEU A 126 6.87 0.00 8.75
CA LEU A 126 6.35 0.40 10.06
C LEU A 126 5.84 -0.82 10.85
N MET A 127 5.04 -1.69 10.21
CA MET A 127 4.53 -2.92 10.82
C MET A 127 5.65 -3.86 11.27
N THR A 128 6.60 -4.15 10.38
CA THR A 128 7.72 -5.06 10.69
C THR A 128 8.69 -4.47 11.71
N GLY A 129 8.88 -3.14 11.71
CA GLY A 129 9.75 -2.46 12.65
C GLY A 129 9.20 -2.44 14.07
N ILE A 130 7.89 -2.22 14.22
CA ILE A 130 7.23 -2.31 15.53
C ILE A 130 7.29 -3.75 16.04
N ASN A 131 7.01 -4.76 15.20
CA ASN A 131 7.16 -6.17 15.56
C ASN A 131 8.59 -6.47 16.06
N ALA A 132 9.62 -6.06 15.30
CA ALA A 132 11.01 -6.30 15.65
C ALA A 132 11.45 -5.61 16.96
N ARG A 133 10.80 -4.51 17.35
CA ARG A 133 11.14 -3.76 18.58
C ARG A 133 10.33 -4.16 19.81
N THR A 134 9.07 -4.54 19.63
CA THR A 134 8.12 -4.81 20.74
C THR A 134 7.89 -6.30 20.99
N GLY A 135 8.21 -7.16 20.01
CA GLY A 135 7.88 -8.59 20.05
C GLY A 135 6.41 -8.92 19.76
N TRP A 136 5.54 -7.92 19.54
CA TRP A 136 4.14 -8.14 19.22
C TRP A 136 3.98 -8.82 17.87
N SER A 137 2.98 -9.68 17.69
CA SER A 137 2.75 -10.36 16.42
C SER A 137 2.49 -9.35 15.28
N VAL A 138 2.97 -9.65 14.06
CA VAL A 138 2.73 -8.81 12.87
C VAL A 138 1.24 -8.57 12.65
N ARG A 139 0.40 -9.58 12.93
CA ARG A 139 -1.07 -9.46 12.83
C ARG A 139 -1.59 -8.40 13.80
N SER A 140 -1.21 -8.47 15.07
CA SER A 140 -1.65 -7.52 16.11
C SER A 140 -1.23 -6.08 15.79
N VAL A 141 0.03 -5.89 15.39
CA VAL A 141 0.56 -4.57 14.99
C VAL A 141 -0.21 -4.01 13.79
N ARG A 142 -0.40 -4.84 12.75
CA ARG A 142 -1.16 -4.47 11.56
C ARG A 142 -2.58 -4.03 11.92
N THR A 143 -3.30 -4.85 12.67
CA THR A 143 -4.68 -4.56 13.08
C THR A 143 -4.76 -3.27 13.89
N ALA A 144 -3.85 -3.06 14.84
CA ALA A 144 -3.83 -1.84 15.64
C ALA A 144 -3.62 -0.59 14.77
N ILE A 145 -2.66 -0.63 13.85
CA ILE A 145 -2.39 0.49 12.94
C ILE A 145 -3.58 0.73 12.01
N GLU A 146 -4.08 -0.32 11.35
CA GLU A 146 -5.21 -0.22 10.41
C GLU A 146 -6.46 0.34 11.08
N ILE A 147 -6.82 -0.13 12.28
CA ILE A 147 -7.95 0.40 13.04
C ILE A 147 -7.71 1.86 13.43
N THR A 148 -6.51 2.20 13.89
CA THR A 148 -6.19 3.57 14.32
C THR A 148 -6.32 4.56 13.16
N VAL A 149 -5.72 4.26 12.00
CA VAL A 149 -5.79 5.15 10.84
C VAL A 149 -7.21 5.20 10.26
N LEU A 150 -7.95 4.07 10.26
CA LEU A 150 -9.34 4.04 9.81
C LEU A 150 -10.22 4.96 10.66
N LEU A 151 -10.15 4.81 11.99
CA LEU A 151 -10.96 5.60 12.92
C LEU A 151 -10.57 7.08 12.88
N ALA A 152 -9.27 7.39 12.86
CA ALA A 152 -8.81 8.77 12.72
C ALA A 152 -9.26 9.39 11.39
N GLY A 153 -9.14 8.64 10.29
CA GLY A 153 -9.59 9.07 8.97
C GLY A 153 -11.08 9.33 8.91
N TRP A 154 -11.87 8.41 9.47
CA TRP A 154 -13.32 8.55 9.53
C TRP A 154 -13.73 9.77 10.37
N ALA A 155 -13.09 10.00 11.51
CA ALA A 155 -13.31 11.18 12.35
C ALA A 155 -12.98 12.50 11.63
N MET A 156 -12.00 12.50 10.72
CA MET A 156 -11.67 13.65 9.85
C MET A 156 -12.58 13.76 8.61
N GLY A 157 -13.62 12.94 8.51
CA GLY A 157 -14.57 12.96 7.40
C GLY A 157 -14.15 12.13 6.19
N GLY A 158 -13.25 11.16 6.34
CA GLY A 158 -12.97 10.14 5.32
C GLY A 158 -14.15 9.20 5.10
N THR A 159 -14.34 8.72 3.86
CA THR A 159 -15.47 7.84 3.52
C THR A 159 -15.24 6.41 4.02
N LEU A 160 -15.93 6.02 5.09
CA LEU A 160 -16.05 4.64 5.56
C LEU A 160 -17.38 4.06 5.07
N GLY A 161 -17.35 2.93 4.36
CA GLY A 161 -18.57 2.35 3.77
C GLY A 161 -18.45 0.88 3.40
N ILE A 162 -19.42 0.38 2.62
CA ILE A 162 -19.48 -1.02 2.18
C ILE A 162 -18.19 -1.46 1.46
N GLY A 163 -17.57 -0.55 0.69
CA GLY A 163 -16.31 -0.78 0.00
C GLY A 163 -15.12 -1.01 0.94
N THR A 164 -15.13 -0.39 2.13
CA THR A 164 -14.11 -0.64 3.16
C THR A 164 -14.21 -2.07 3.70
N VAL A 165 -15.44 -2.56 3.92
CA VAL A 165 -15.69 -3.94 4.36
C VAL A 165 -15.30 -4.94 3.28
N VAL A 166 -15.74 -4.70 2.03
CA VAL A 166 -15.37 -5.52 0.87
C VAL A 166 -13.86 -5.58 0.72
N TYR A 167 -13.16 -4.44 0.81
CA TYR A 167 -11.71 -4.40 0.73
C TYR A 167 -11.06 -5.22 1.84
N ALA A 168 -11.46 -5.03 3.11
CA ALA A 168 -10.89 -5.74 4.24
C ALA A 168 -10.99 -7.26 4.12
N LEU A 169 -12.11 -7.76 3.58
CA LEU A 169 -12.35 -9.19 3.37
C LEU A 169 -11.64 -9.75 2.13
N ALA A 170 -11.60 -8.99 1.03
CA ALA A 170 -11.14 -9.48 -0.26
C ALA A 170 -9.64 -9.30 -0.51
N ILE A 171 -9.02 -8.24 0.03
CA ILE A 171 -7.66 -7.85 -0.36
C ILE A 171 -6.61 -8.93 -0.01
N GLY A 172 -6.75 -9.58 1.15
CA GLY A 172 -5.81 -10.61 1.60
C GLY A 172 -5.74 -11.80 0.63
N PRO A 173 -6.87 -12.50 0.38
CA PRO A 173 -6.94 -13.58 -0.60
C PRO A 173 -6.51 -13.15 -2.02
N LEU A 174 -6.92 -11.95 -2.48
CA LEU A 174 -6.56 -11.48 -3.81
C LEU A 174 -5.06 -11.21 -3.95
N ILE A 175 -4.41 -10.61 -2.96
CA ILE A 175 -2.96 -10.44 -2.97
C ILE A 175 -2.26 -11.81 -2.99
N GLN A 176 -2.73 -12.78 -2.19
CA GLN A 176 -2.15 -14.13 -2.19
C GLN A 176 -2.25 -14.81 -3.56
N LEU A 177 -3.36 -14.59 -4.28
CA LEU A 177 -3.55 -15.08 -5.63
C LEU A 177 -2.62 -14.36 -6.65
N CYS A 178 -2.48 -13.04 -6.54
CA CYS A 178 -1.73 -12.24 -7.51
C CYS A 178 -0.21 -12.31 -7.32
N LEU A 179 0.27 -12.45 -6.07
CA LEU A 179 1.69 -12.34 -5.74
C LEU A 179 2.56 -13.37 -6.51
N PRO A 180 2.21 -14.66 -6.62
CA PRO A 180 3.01 -15.64 -7.36
C PRO A 180 3.25 -15.28 -8.83
N TRP A 181 2.35 -14.54 -9.48
CA TRP A 181 2.50 -14.14 -10.88
C TRP A 181 3.64 -13.13 -11.11
N PHE A 182 4.02 -12.42 -10.05
CA PHE A 182 4.95 -11.30 -10.12
C PHE A 182 6.21 -11.51 -9.28
N GLN A 183 6.33 -12.65 -8.59
CA GLN A 183 7.52 -12.96 -7.80
C GLN A 183 8.73 -13.18 -8.70
N VAL A 184 9.67 -12.25 -8.67
CA VAL A 184 10.98 -12.45 -9.30
C VAL A 184 11.72 -13.52 -8.49
N ARG A 185 12.02 -14.67 -9.12
CA ARG A 185 12.85 -15.72 -8.50
C ARG A 185 14.20 -15.11 -8.14
N ARG A 186 14.49 -15.00 -6.83
CA ARG A 186 15.85 -14.72 -6.37
C ARG A 186 16.67 -15.98 -6.60
N VAL A 187 17.65 -15.91 -7.49
CA VAL A 187 18.69 -16.93 -7.60
C VAL A 187 19.40 -16.98 -6.25
N LYS A 188 19.33 -18.12 -5.56
CA LYS A 188 20.10 -18.31 -4.32
C LYS A 188 21.58 -18.12 -4.69
N PRO A 189 22.36 -17.32 -3.93
CA PRO A 189 23.80 -17.25 -4.12
C PRO A 189 24.36 -18.68 -4.07
N VAL A 190 25.09 -19.08 -5.10
CA VAL A 190 25.85 -20.32 -5.07
C VAL A 190 26.92 -20.13 -3.99
N THR A 191 26.77 -20.79 -2.85
CA THR A 191 27.84 -20.86 -1.85
C THR A 191 29.03 -21.53 -2.53
N PRO A 192 30.21 -20.87 -2.63
CA PRO A 192 31.39 -21.53 -3.14
C PRO A 192 31.66 -22.75 -2.27
N ALA A 193 31.77 -23.94 -2.88
CA ALA A 193 32.21 -25.12 -2.17
C ALA A 193 33.58 -24.81 -1.57
N VAL A 194 33.68 -24.79 -0.25
CA VAL A 194 34.96 -24.70 0.45
C VAL A 194 35.72 -25.95 0.07
N ALA A 195 36.73 -25.81 -0.80
CA ALA A 195 37.67 -26.88 -1.08
C ALA A 195 38.34 -27.24 0.26
N VAL A 196 38.02 -28.44 0.75
CA VAL A 196 38.71 -29.02 1.89
C VAL A 196 40.13 -29.32 1.43
N ALA A 197 41.05 -28.40 1.73
CA ALA A 197 42.48 -28.63 1.57
C ALA A 197 42.92 -29.70 2.58
N GLU A 198 43.69 -30.65 2.05
CA GLU A 198 44.26 -31.81 2.70
C GLU A 198 45.01 -31.49 4.02
N LYS A 199 45.01 -32.45 4.94
CA LYS A 199 46.17 -32.73 5.78
C LYS A 199 46.58 -34.17 5.57
N GLY A 200 47.66 -34.36 4.81
CA GLY A 200 48.51 -35.55 4.87
C GLY A 200 49.42 -35.53 6.09
#